data_AF-A0A7L4HGP1-F1
#
_entry.id   AF-A0A7L4HGP1-F1
#
_cell.length_a   1.000
_cell.length_b   1.000
_cell.length_c   1.000
_cell.angle_alpha   90.00
_cell.angle_beta   90.00
_cell.angle_gamma   90.00
#
_symmetry.space_group_name_H-M   'P 1'
#
loop_
_entity.id
_entity.type
_entity.pdbx_description
1 polymer ?
#
loop_
_entity_poly.entity_id
_entity_poly.type
_entity_poly.pdbx_seq_one_letter_code
_entity_poly.pdbx_strand_id
1 'polypeptide(L)'
;LIAAEPVHMSIQESGPVSHKVSDDQYRMQSQPLGICLIIDCIGNDTDVLEETFRGLGYDVRCHRYLNINTMNQTLLEIARLQKHRNCDSFICILVSRGSPQSIFCTDHTFSGFPLERIKKYFTADSCPELLGKPKLFFIQSYIVPENEQECTSLEVDGTDEKIIANTKIPWKVTIPQVADIFWSHCKVDVSTLEKSPRSSSYYLRCLAELLCNPHKRKLSILDIHTELNRKVYEWNKTTDPSQQYSLLLQHTLRKKLFLSPT
;
A
#
# COMPACT_ATOMS: atom_id res chain seq x y z
N LEU A 1 51.45 -45.39 39.27
CA LEU A 1 50.78 -45.16 40.57
C LEU A 1 50.15 -43.78 40.53
N ILE A 2 48.91 -43.69 41.00
CA ILE A 2 48.04 -42.52 41.21
C ILE A 2 47.15 -42.15 40.02
N ALA A 3 45.86 -42.43 40.22
CA ALA A 3 44.69 -42.00 39.46
C ALA A 3 44.24 -40.60 39.89
N ALA A 4 43.54 -39.89 39.00
CA ALA A 4 42.60 -38.84 39.37
C ALA A 4 41.50 -38.71 38.29
N GLU A 5 40.26 -38.70 38.77
CA GLU A 5 38.97 -38.67 38.04
C GLU A 5 38.51 -37.21 37.73
N PRO A 6 37.34 -36.99 37.09
CA PRO A 6 37.14 -35.94 36.08
C PRO A 6 36.67 -34.59 36.65
N VAL A 7 36.92 -33.52 35.90
CA VAL A 7 36.33 -32.20 36.18
C VAL A 7 35.16 -31.95 35.24
N HIS A 8 33.96 -32.09 35.79
CA HIS A 8 32.72 -31.58 35.24
C HIS A 8 32.71 -30.05 35.37
N MET A 9 32.80 -29.33 34.24
CA MET A 9 32.51 -27.90 34.21
C MET A 9 31.20 -27.65 33.49
N SER A 10 30.16 -27.49 34.30
CA SER A 10 28.89 -26.87 33.97
C SER A 10 29.10 -25.39 33.67
N ILE A 11 28.69 -24.93 32.49
CA ILE A 11 28.32 -23.53 32.26
C ILE A 11 26.89 -23.54 31.69
N GLN A 12 25.93 -23.44 32.60
CA GLN A 12 24.63 -22.85 32.28
C GLN A 12 24.80 -21.34 32.43
N GLU A 13 24.68 -20.62 31.32
CA GLU A 13 24.13 -19.26 31.36
C GLU A 13 22.89 -19.23 30.48
N SER A 14 21.77 -19.56 31.12
CA SER A 14 20.44 -19.22 30.67
C SER A 14 20.22 -17.73 30.92
N GLY A 15 20.65 -16.90 29.97
CA GLY A 15 20.11 -15.54 29.82
C GLY A 15 18.95 -15.57 28.84
N PRO A 16 17.81 -14.90 29.08
CA PRO A 16 16.86 -14.67 28.02
C PRO A 16 17.59 -13.85 26.95
N VAL A 17 17.69 -14.40 25.74
CA VAL A 17 18.08 -13.61 24.56
C VAL A 17 17.00 -12.55 24.43
N SER A 18 17.27 -11.36 24.97
CA SER A 18 16.53 -10.17 24.64
C SER A 18 16.75 -9.98 23.15
N HIS A 19 15.78 -10.42 22.34
CA HIS A 19 15.70 -10.02 20.95
C HIS A 19 15.61 -8.50 20.95
N LYS A 20 16.76 -7.83 20.86
CA LYS A 20 16.82 -6.43 20.45
C LYS A 20 16.15 -6.41 19.08
N VAL A 21 14.87 -6.06 19.02
CA VAL A 21 14.24 -5.66 17.77
C VAL A 21 15.11 -4.52 17.26
N SER A 22 15.84 -4.81 16.20
CA SER A 22 16.70 -3.84 15.55
C SER A 22 15.83 -2.64 15.16
N ASP A 23 16.25 -1.44 15.52
CA ASP A 23 15.53 -0.20 15.18
C ASP A 23 15.42 0.00 13.65
N ASP A 24 16.10 -0.82 12.85
CA ASP A 24 16.05 -0.85 11.39
C ASP A 24 14.77 -1.48 10.79
N GLN A 25 13.84 -1.99 11.60
CA GLN A 25 12.63 -2.67 11.13
C GLN A 25 11.34 -2.04 11.69
N TYR A 26 10.28 -1.96 10.86
CA TYR A 26 8.95 -1.63 11.37
C TYR A 26 8.41 -2.76 12.25
N ARG A 27 7.81 -2.38 13.38
CA ARG A 27 7.01 -3.30 14.18
C ARG A 27 5.79 -3.75 13.36
N MET A 28 5.51 -5.05 13.34
CA MET A 28 4.39 -5.66 12.61
C MET A 28 3.79 -6.81 13.44
N GLN A 29 3.28 -6.55 14.65
CA GLN A 29 2.89 -7.56 15.65
C GLN A 29 1.40 -7.56 16.01
N SER A 30 0.70 -6.46 15.73
CA SER A 30 -0.71 -6.26 16.04
C SER A 30 -1.61 -7.31 15.39
N GLN A 31 -2.75 -7.56 16.02
CA GLN A 31 -3.81 -8.41 15.48
C GLN A 31 -5.12 -7.63 15.47
N PRO A 32 -5.61 -7.20 14.29
CA PRO A 32 -5.01 -7.35 12.95
C PRO A 32 -3.73 -6.49 12.78
N LEU A 33 -2.87 -6.85 11.82
CA LEU A 33 -1.65 -6.09 11.47
C LEU A 33 -1.96 -4.65 11.06
N GLY A 34 -3.15 -4.46 10.51
CA GLY A 34 -3.57 -3.22 9.87
C GLY A 34 -4.99 -3.30 9.36
N ILE A 35 -5.45 -2.14 8.90
CA ILE A 35 -6.63 -2.05 8.04
C ILE A 35 -6.16 -2.12 6.58
N CYS A 36 -6.83 -2.93 5.77
CA CYS A 36 -6.63 -2.98 4.33
C CYS A 36 -7.91 -2.49 3.64
N LEU A 37 -7.85 -1.30 3.04
CA LEU A 37 -8.92 -0.74 2.24
C LEU A 37 -8.76 -1.17 0.78
N ILE A 38 -9.75 -1.85 0.23
CA ILE A 38 -9.80 -2.24 -1.19
C ILE A 38 -10.94 -1.45 -1.84
N ILE A 39 -10.60 -0.58 -2.79
CA ILE A 39 -11.56 0.13 -3.63
C ILE A 39 -11.38 -0.36 -5.07
N ASP A 40 -12.33 -1.15 -5.53
CA ASP A 40 -12.32 -1.78 -6.84
C ASP A 40 -13.47 -1.22 -7.70
N CYS A 41 -13.16 -0.20 -8.49
CA CYS A 41 -14.13 0.46 -9.37
C CYS A 41 -14.38 -0.32 -10.66
N ILE A 42 -13.63 -1.41 -10.90
CA ILE A 42 -13.76 -2.27 -12.08
C ILE A 42 -14.53 -3.55 -11.73
N GLY A 43 -14.31 -4.10 -10.54
CA GLY A 43 -14.98 -5.28 -10.00
C GLY A 43 -14.32 -6.61 -10.33
N ASN A 44 -13.06 -6.61 -10.77
CA ASN A 44 -12.36 -7.80 -11.27
C ASN A 44 -11.29 -8.38 -10.34
N ASP A 45 -10.90 -7.67 -9.27
CA ASP A 45 -9.74 -8.04 -8.45
C ASP A 45 -10.08 -8.24 -6.96
N THR A 46 -11.26 -7.79 -6.53
CA THR A 46 -11.64 -7.76 -5.10
C THR A 46 -11.46 -9.09 -4.37
N ASP A 47 -11.98 -10.21 -4.90
CA ASP A 47 -12.02 -11.48 -4.16
C ASP A 47 -10.61 -12.03 -3.88
N VAL A 48 -9.72 -11.99 -4.89
CA VAL A 48 -8.32 -12.43 -4.76
C VAL A 48 -7.56 -11.57 -3.75
N LEU A 49 -7.76 -10.26 -3.79
CA LEU A 49 -7.13 -9.33 -2.86
C LEU A 49 -7.66 -9.51 -1.43
N GLU A 50 -8.98 -9.67 -1.29
CA GLU A 50 -9.62 -9.87 0.00
C GLU A 50 -9.13 -11.14 0.69
N GLU A 51 -9.07 -12.26 -0.04
CA GLU A 51 -8.51 -13.51 0.46
C GLU A 51 -7.03 -13.34 0.85
N THR A 52 -6.23 -12.72 -0.02
CA THR A 52 -4.80 -12.49 0.20
C THR A 52 -4.55 -11.70 1.49
N PHE A 53 -5.15 -10.52 1.61
CA PHE A 53 -4.86 -9.61 2.73
C PHE A 53 -5.51 -10.07 4.04
N ARG A 54 -6.64 -10.79 4.01
CA ARG A 54 -7.13 -11.52 5.19
C ARG A 54 -6.15 -12.62 5.62
N GLY A 55 -5.61 -13.38 4.66
CA GLY A 55 -4.59 -14.40 4.92
C GLY A 55 -3.27 -13.84 5.47
N LEU A 56 -3.01 -12.55 5.25
CA LEU A 56 -1.89 -11.81 5.87
C LEU A 56 -2.23 -11.23 7.25
N GLY A 57 -3.48 -11.33 7.72
CA GLY A 57 -3.89 -10.86 9.04
C GLY A 57 -4.37 -9.40 9.09
N TYR A 58 -4.88 -8.85 7.98
CA TYR A 58 -5.50 -7.52 7.94
C TYR A 58 -7.02 -7.56 8.17
N ASP A 59 -7.57 -6.48 8.75
CA ASP A 59 -9.00 -6.17 8.67
C ASP A 59 -9.30 -5.55 7.30
N VAL A 60 -9.83 -6.38 6.40
CA VAL A 60 -10.09 -5.98 5.01
C VAL A 60 -11.47 -5.34 4.86
N ARG A 61 -11.52 -4.16 4.24
CA ARG A 61 -12.74 -3.43 3.88
C ARG A 61 -12.82 -3.26 2.37
N CYS A 62 -13.76 -3.95 1.74
CA CYS A 62 -13.95 -3.95 0.28
C CYS A 62 -15.09 -3.01 -0.12
N HIS A 63 -14.83 -2.16 -1.11
CA HIS A 63 -15.82 -1.29 -1.73
C HIS A 63 -15.72 -1.41 -3.26
N ARG A 64 -16.82 -1.80 -3.91
CA ARG A 64 -16.87 -1.94 -5.37
C ARG A 64 -17.66 -0.80 -6.00
N TYR A 65 -17.29 -0.44 -7.22
CA TYR A 65 -18.06 0.47 -8.09
C TYR A 65 -18.36 1.84 -7.46
N LEU A 66 -17.47 2.34 -6.60
CA LEU A 66 -17.59 3.68 -6.04
C LEU A 66 -17.47 4.73 -7.16
N ASN A 67 -18.16 5.86 -7.00
CA ASN A 67 -17.90 7.08 -7.75
C ASN A 67 -16.90 7.94 -6.95
N ILE A 68 -16.43 9.05 -7.51
CA ILE A 68 -15.43 9.91 -6.86
C ILE A 68 -15.94 10.44 -5.52
N ASN A 69 -17.20 10.85 -5.46
CA ASN A 69 -17.79 11.40 -4.23
C ASN A 69 -17.85 10.36 -3.11
N THR A 70 -18.34 9.15 -3.40
CA THR A 70 -18.43 8.07 -2.42
C THR A 70 -17.06 7.51 -2.06
N MET A 71 -16.12 7.46 -3.00
CA MET A 71 -14.71 7.14 -2.72
C MET A 71 -14.10 8.15 -1.76
N ASN A 72 -14.28 9.46 -2.00
CA ASN A 72 -13.78 10.50 -1.11
C ASN A 72 -14.34 10.38 0.32
N GLN A 73 -15.64 10.11 0.44
CA GLN A 73 -16.28 9.84 1.74
C GLN A 73 -15.69 8.59 2.41
N THR A 74 -15.51 7.50 1.66
CA THR A 74 -14.92 6.25 2.15
C THR A 74 -13.49 6.47 2.65
N LEU A 75 -12.66 7.22 1.91
CA LEU A 75 -11.29 7.56 2.35
C LEU A 75 -11.30 8.36 3.65
N LEU A 76 -12.20 9.33 3.79
CA LEU A 76 -12.37 10.11 5.03
C LEU A 76 -12.80 9.24 6.21
N GLU A 77 -13.78 8.37 6.01
CA GLU A 77 -14.28 7.46 7.03
C GLU A 77 -13.20 6.50 7.51
N ILE A 78 -12.48 5.88 6.57
CA ILE A 78 -11.38 4.95 6.89
C ILE A 78 -10.24 5.69 7.60
N ALA A 79 -9.86 6.88 7.17
CA ALA A 79 -8.81 7.67 7.81
C ALA A 79 -9.15 8.04 9.27
N ARG A 80 -10.44 8.19 9.61
CA ARG A 80 -10.90 8.56 10.96
C ARG A 80 -11.06 7.39 11.93
N LEU A 81 -10.86 6.15 11.47
CA LEU A 81 -11.00 4.98 12.32
C LEU A 81 -9.98 5.00 13.47
N GLN A 82 -10.48 5.09 14.70
CA GLN A 82 -9.67 4.99 15.92
C GLN A 82 -8.92 3.66 16.04
N LYS A 83 -9.38 2.63 15.30
CA LYS A 83 -8.74 1.32 15.23
C LYS A 83 -7.28 1.39 14.74
N HIS A 84 -6.92 2.39 13.93
CA HIS A 84 -5.53 2.58 13.47
C HIS A 84 -4.53 2.66 14.63
N ARG A 85 -4.94 3.20 15.78
CA ARG A 85 -4.10 3.33 16.99
C ARG A 85 -3.47 1.99 17.39
N ASN A 86 -4.25 0.93 17.30
CA ASN A 86 -3.91 -0.41 17.78
C ASN A 86 -3.32 -1.31 16.69
N CYS A 87 -3.27 -0.83 15.45
CA CYS A 87 -2.65 -1.50 14.32
C CYS A 87 -1.24 -0.97 14.09
N ASP A 88 -0.41 -1.77 13.43
CA ASP A 88 0.97 -1.38 13.11
C ASP A 88 1.13 -0.86 11.68
N SER A 89 0.16 -1.08 10.80
CA SER A 89 0.25 -0.70 9.38
C SER A 89 -1.10 -0.35 8.76
N PHE A 90 -1.06 0.24 7.58
CA PHE A 90 -2.24 0.50 6.75
C PHE A 90 -1.96 0.15 5.29
N ILE A 91 -2.94 -0.44 4.61
CA ILE A 91 -2.89 -0.74 3.17
C ILE A 91 -4.11 -0.13 2.48
N CYS A 92 -3.88 0.49 1.33
CA CYS A 92 -4.92 0.94 0.41
C CYS A 92 -4.65 0.39 -0.99
N ILE A 93 -5.64 -0.30 -1.55
CA ILE A 93 -5.61 -0.87 -2.90
C ILE A 93 -6.69 -0.21 -3.72
N LEU A 94 -6.29 0.36 -4.86
CA LEU A 94 -7.18 1.12 -5.74
C LEU A 94 -7.12 0.53 -7.14
N VAL A 95 -8.27 0.10 -7.66
CA VAL A 95 -8.42 -0.42 -9.02
C VAL A 95 -9.43 0.46 -9.75
N SER A 96 -8.99 1.17 -10.78
CA SER A 96 -9.84 2.17 -11.43
C SER A 96 -9.42 2.49 -12.86
N ARG A 97 -10.37 2.98 -13.66
CA ARG A 97 -10.05 3.74 -14.88
C ARG A 97 -9.49 5.11 -14.50
N GLY A 98 -8.70 5.72 -15.36
CA GLY A 98 -8.13 7.02 -15.05
C GLY A 98 -7.21 7.58 -16.12
N SER A 99 -6.55 8.67 -15.76
CA SER A 99 -5.40 9.21 -16.46
C SER A 99 -4.10 8.75 -15.77
N PRO A 100 -2.91 9.11 -16.28
CA PRO A 100 -1.66 8.80 -15.61
C PRO A 100 -1.53 9.36 -14.18
N GLN A 101 -2.31 10.38 -13.80
CA GLN A 101 -2.21 11.09 -12.51
C GLN A 101 -3.54 11.18 -11.74
N SER A 102 -4.65 10.74 -12.33
CA SER A 102 -5.97 10.79 -11.69
C SER A 102 -6.75 9.49 -11.90
N ILE A 103 -7.70 9.23 -11.00
CA ILE A 103 -8.65 8.11 -11.10
C ILE A 103 -10.04 8.65 -11.37
N PHE A 104 -10.82 7.92 -12.16
CA PHE A 104 -12.18 8.29 -12.54
C PHE A 104 -13.25 7.55 -11.74
N CYS A 105 -12.85 6.49 -11.02
CA CYS A 105 -13.81 5.65 -10.31
C CYS A 105 -14.84 5.07 -11.31
N THR A 106 -16.14 5.15 -11.00
CA THR A 106 -17.22 4.88 -11.96
C THR A 106 -17.71 6.14 -12.68
N ASP A 107 -17.16 7.32 -12.39
CA ASP A 107 -17.52 8.55 -13.06
C ASP A 107 -16.85 8.63 -14.43
N HIS A 108 -17.51 9.30 -15.38
CA HIS A 108 -16.97 9.60 -16.71
C HIS A 108 -16.45 11.04 -16.81
N THR A 109 -16.07 11.65 -15.68
CA THR A 109 -15.67 13.06 -15.62
C THR A 109 -14.22 13.26 -16.06
N PHE A 110 -13.99 14.26 -16.92
CA PHE A 110 -12.68 14.51 -17.53
C PHE A 110 -11.58 14.92 -16.55
N SER A 111 -11.92 15.55 -15.41
CA SER A 111 -10.90 16.01 -14.45
C SER A 111 -10.39 14.92 -13.51
N GLY A 112 -11.18 13.87 -13.28
CA GLY A 112 -10.86 12.80 -12.32
C GLY A 112 -10.55 13.28 -10.90
N PHE A 113 -10.12 12.35 -10.05
CA PHE A 113 -9.59 12.63 -8.72
C PHE A 113 -8.07 12.46 -8.70
N PRO A 114 -7.28 13.49 -8.36
CA PRO A 114 -5.82 13.39 -8.35
C PRO A 114 -5.31 12.34 -7.37
N LEU A 115 -4.50 11.40 -7.86
CA LEU A 115 -3.94 10.30 -7.05
C LEU A 115 -3.13 10.80 -5.86
N GLU A 116 -2.36 11.87 -6.03
CA GLU A 116 -1.55 12.45 -4.94
C GLU A 116 -2.38 12.94 -3.75
N ARG A 117 -3.66 13.30 -3.96
CA ARG A 117 -4.56 13.66 -2.86
C ARG A 117 -4.89 12.48 -1.95
N ILE A 118 -4.83 11.25 -2.45
CA ILE A 118 -5.12 10.04 -1.66
C ILE A 118 -4.13 9.88 -0.51
N LYS A 119 -2.85 10.18 -0.74
CA LYS A 119 -1.81 10.14 0.32
C LYS A 119 -2.17 11.09 1.48
N LYS A 120 -2.75 12.26 1.18
CA LYS A 120 -3.08 13.31 2.16
C LYS A 120 -4.14 12.91 3.18
N TYR A 121 -4.96 11.88 2.92
CA TYR A 121 -5.91 11.38 3.93
C TYR A 121 -5.19 10.62 5.05
N PHE A 122 -3.99 10.11 4.78
CA PHE A 122 -3.25 9.23 5.68
C PHE A 122 -1.88 9.82 6.08
N THR A 123 -1.63 11.10 5.81
CA THR A 123 -0.48 11.82 6.36
C THR A 123 -0.65 12.07 7.86
N ALA A 124 0.45 12.39 8.54
CA ALA A 124 0.49 12.53 10.00
C ALA A 124 -0.48 13.58 10.57
N ASP A 125 -0.78 14.62 9.80
CA ASP A 125 -1.72 15.69 10.14
C ASP A 125 -3.18 15.23 10.03
N SER A 126 -3.54 14.52 8.96
CA SER A 126 -4.89 14.05 8.70
C SER A 126 -5.24 12.77 9.45
N CYS A 127 -4.26 11.90 9.70
CA CYS A 127 -4.42 10.63 10.40
C CYS A 127 -3.26 10.40 11.40
N PRO A 128 -3.28 11.09 12.56
CA PRO A 128 -2.21 10.98 13.56
C PRO A 128 -1.99 9.56 14.09
N GLU A 129 -3.02 8.72 14.09
CA GLU A 129 -2.95 7.32 14.52
C GLU A 129 -2.04 6.44 13.63
N LEU A 130 -1.70 6.91 12.42
CA LEU A 130 -0.77 6.28 11.49
C LEU A 130 0.63 6.94 11.47
N LEU A 131 0.91 7.87 12.39
CA LEU A 131 2.23 8.49 12.52
C LEU A 131 3.29 7.41 12.86
N GLY A 132 4.37 7.38 12.08
CA GLY A 132 5.46 6.42 12.26
C GLY A 132 5.17 5.00 11.76
N LYS A 133 3.95 4.74 11.26
CA LYS A 133 3.51 3.44 10.77
C LYS A 133 3.58 3.36 9.23
N PRO A 134 3.98 2.22 8.65
CA PRO A 134 4.02 2.03 7.21
C PRO A 134 2.61 2.09 6.60
N LYS A 135 2.49 2.88 5.52
CA LYS A 135 1.27 3.07 4.73
C LYS A 135 1.54 2.66 3.29
N LEU A 136 0.96 1.55 2.85
CA LEU A 136 1.22 0.98 1.53
C LEU A 136 0.04 1.25 0.60
N PHE A 137 0.35 1.73 -0.60
CA PHE A 137 -0.62 2.00 -1.65
C PHE A 137 -0.28 1.14 -2.86
N PHE A 138 -1.22 0.31 -3.30
CA PHE A 138 -1.12 -0.49 -4.51
C PHE A 138 -2.22 -0.05 -5.47
N ILE A 139 -1.83 0.55 -6.60
CA ILE A 139 -2.77 1.20 -7.51
C ILE A 139 -2.68 0.51 -8.87
N GLN A 140 -3.82 0.06 -9.38
CA GLN A 140 -4.00 -0.40 -10.75
C GLN A 140 -4.86 0.63 -11.49
N SER A 141 -4.24 1.36 -12.42
CA SER A 141 -4.90 2.32 -13.30
C SER A 141 -5.04 1.76 -14.70
N TYR A 142 -6.28 1.70 -15.20
CA TYR A 142 -6.60 1.45 -16.60
C TYR A 142 -6.70 2.80 -17.32
N ILE A 143 -5.65 3.15 -18.05
CA ILE A 143 -5.46 4.46 -18.64
C ILE A 143 -6.39 4.62 -19.83
N VAL A 144 -7.26 5.62 -19.76
CA VAL A 144 -8.10 6.03 -20.87
C VAL A 144 -7.32 7.09 -21.64
N PRO A 145 -7.10 6.91 -22.96
CA PRO A 145 -6.51 7.96 -23.79
C PRO A 145 -7.32 9.24 -23.67
N GLU A 146 -6.64 10.37 -23.56
CA GLU A 146 -7.29 11.66 -23.74
C GLU A 146 -7.71 11.73 -25.21
N ASN A 147 -8.99 11.49 -25.51
CA ASN A 147 -9.51 11.78 -26.84
C ASN A 147 -9.24 13.27 -27.12
N GLU A 148 -8.60 13.57 -28.24
CA GLU A 148 -8.43 14.93 -28.75
C GLU A 148 -9.81 15.59 -28.92
N GLN A 149 -10.35 16.26 -27.88
CA GLN A 149 -11.23 17.42 -28.02
C GLN A 149 -11.52 18.08 -26.65
N GLU A 150 -11.25 19.38 -26.60
CA GLU A 150 -11.66 20.38 -25.60
C GLU A 150 -11.02 20.34 -24.20
N CYS A 151 -9.74 20.69 -24.21
CA CYS A 151 -9.08 21.36 -23.10
C CYS A 151 -9.81 22.68 -22.76
N THR A 152 -10.51 22.72 -21.64
CA THR A 152 -10.63 23.96 -20.85
C THR A 152 -9.96 23.71 -19.52
N SER A 153 -8.65 23.89 -19.50
CA SER A 153 -7.89 24.08 -18.26
C SER A 153 -8.37 25.38 -17.60
N LEU A 154 -9.40 25.29 -16.77
CA LEU A 154 -9.64 26.30 -15.75
C LEU A 154 -8.66 26.02 -14.62
N GLU A 155 -7.56 26.77 -14.61
CA GLU A 155 -6.75 26.93 -13.40
C GLU A 155 -7.65 27.55 -12.34
N VAL A 156 -8.12 26.72 -11.39
CA VAL A 156 -8.74 27.22 -10.18
C VAL A 156 -7.61 27.62 -9.25
N ASP A 157 -7.36 28.92 -9.18
CA ASP A 157 -6.54 29.54 -8.15
C ASP A 157 -7.15 29.19 -6.79
N GLY A 158 -6.52 28.24 -6.09
CA GLY A 158 -6.99 27.74 -4.81
C GLY A 158 -6.72 28.77 -3.74
N THR A 159 -7.75 29.50 -3.33
CA THR A 159 -7.74 30.35 -2.15
C THR A 159 -7.27 29.57 -0.91
N ASP A 160 -6.19 30.05 -0.31
CA ASP A 160 -5.67 29.61 1.00
C ASP A 160 -6.76 29.71 2.08
N GLU A 161 -7.33 28.57 2.47
CA GLU A 161 -8.10 28.48 3.71
C GLU A 161 -7.12 28.35 4.88
N LYS A 162 -6.94 29.46 5.60
CA LYS A 162 -6.20 29.54 6.85
C LYS A 162 -6.83 28.63 7.92
N ILE A 163 -6.23 27.47 8.14
CA ILE A 163 -6.52 26.65 9.32
C ILE A 163 -5.87 27.33 10.53
N ILE A 164 -6.72 27.70 11.50
CA ILE A 164 -6.32 28.33 12.76
C ILE A 164 -5.47 27.35 13.57
N ALA A 165 -4.22 27.72 13.81
CA ALA A 165 -3.31 27.02 14.70
C ALA A 165 -3.72 27.24 16.16
N ASN A 166 -4.10 26.16 16.86
CA ASN A 166 -4.14 26.16 18.32
C ASN A 166 -2.91 25.41 18.88
N THR A 167 -2.11 26.18 19.62
CA THR A 167 -0.90 25.81 20.36
C THR A 167 -1.13 24.82 21.50
N LYS A 168 -0.27 23.78 21.63
CA LYS A 168 0.72 23.62 22.74
C LYS A 168 1.50 22.27 22.75
N ILE A 169 2.82 22.41 22.59
CA ILE A 169 3.97 21.76 23.29
C ILE A 169 4.46 20.36 22.81
N PRO A 170 5.80 20.13 22.72
CA PRO A 170 6.41 19.33 21.66
C PRO A 170 6.86 17.94 22.13
N TRP A 171 6.52 16.91 21.35
CA TRP A 171 7.33 15.70 21.29
C TRP A 171 8.20 15.77 20.04
N LYS A 172 9.51 15.87 20.27
CA LYS A 172 10.56 15.89 19.26
C LYS A 172 10.68 14.49 18.64
N VAL A 173 9.74 14.17 17.76
CA VAL A 173 9.84 13.05 16.83
C VAL A 173 9.83 13.69 15.45
N THR A 174 11.02 13.90 14.90
CA THR A 174 11.28 14.62 13.64
C THR A 174 10.91 13.78 12.41
N ILE A 175 9.75 13.11 12.44
CA ILE A 175 9.26 12.36 11.29
C ILE A 175 8.60 13.37 10.34
N PRO A 176 9.05 13.49 9.08
CA PRO A 176 8.38 14.34 8.10
C PRO A 176 6.91 13.96 7.93
N GLN A 177 6.05 14.93 7.61
CA GLN A 177 4.61 14.70 7.46
C GLN A 177 4.26 13.62 6.42
N VAL A 178 5.09 13.51 5.37
CA VAL A 178 4.96 12.54 4.27
C VAL A 178 5.99 11.40 4.42
N ALA A 179 6.11 10.83 5.62
CA ALA A 179 6.99 9.70 5.88
C ALA A 179 6.23 8.36 5.92
N ASP A 180 7.01 7.29 5.75
CA ASP A 180 6.55 5.92 5.91
C ASP A 180 5.49 5.51 4.88
N ILE A 181 5.54 6.09 3.67
CA ILE A 181 4.66 5.76 2.55
C ILE A 181 5.40 4.83 1.58
N PHE A 182 4.71 3.79 1.11
CA PHE A 182 5.10 2.96 -0.03
C PHE A 182 4.03 3.10 -1.12
N TRP A 183 4.42 3.45 -2.33
CA TRP A 183 3.52 3.77 -3.43
C TRP A 183 3.89 2.97 -4.67
N SER A 184 3.10 1.93 -4.96
CA SER A 184 3.23 1.10 -6.15
C SER A 184 2.09 1.39 -7.10
N HIS A 185 2.39 2.07 -8.21
CA HIS A 185 1.43 2.43 -9.22
C HIS A 185 1.69 1.66 -10.51
N CYS A 186 0.74 0.80 -10.86
CA CYS A 186 0.72 0.05 -12.09
C CYS A 186 -0.30 0.67 -13.06
N LYS A 187 0.14 0.90 -14.30
CA LYS A 187 -0.66 1.49 -15.38
C LYS A 187 -0.74 0.51 -16.53
N VAL A 188 -1.89 0.40 -17.16
CA VAL A 188 -2.09 -0.37 -18.39
C VAL A 188 -3.18 0.30 -19.21
N ASP A 189 -3.18 0.15 -20.52
CA ASP A 189 -4.23 0.72 -21.37
C ASP A 189 -5.61 0.11 -21.06
N VAL A 190 -6.66 0.92 -21.16
CA VAL A 190 -8.05 0.51 -20.90
C VAL A 190 -8.54 -0.60 -21.85
N SER A 191 -7.97 -0.73 -23.05
CA SER A 191 -8.31 -1.81 -24.01
C SER A 191 -8.12 -3.21 -23.43
N THR A 192 -7.29 -3.38 -22.39
CA THR A 192 -7.18 -4.65 -21.65
C THR A 192 -8.49 -5.07 -20.98
N LEU A 193 -9.27 -4.11 -20.48
CA LEU A 193 -10.60 -4.37 -19.93
C LEU A 193 -11.61 -4.70 -21.01
N GLU A 194 -11.48 -4.15 -22.21
CA GLU A 194 -12.41 -4.43 -23.32
C GLU A 194 -12.20 -5.84 -23.87
N LYS A 195 -10.93 -6.25 -24.00
CA LYS A 195 -10.54 -7.59 -24.44
C LYS A 195 -10.89 -8.66 -23.41
N SER A 196 -10.84 -8.33 -22.12
CA SER A 196 -11.08 -9.30 -21.05
C SER A 196 -11.71 -8.65 -19.80
N PRO A 197 -13.01 -8.29 -19.86
CA PRO A 197 -13.67 -7.49 -18.82
C PRO A 197 -13.72 -8.11 -17.42
N ARG A 198 -13.62 -9.44 -17.36
CA ARG A 198 -13.69 -10.23 -16.11
C ARG A 198 -12.34 -10.71 -15.62
N SER A 199 -11.26 -10.45 -16.37
CA SER A 199 -9.94 -10.89 -15.97
C SER A 199 -9.36 -9.96 -14.92
N SER A 200 -8.89 -10.56 -13.82
CA SER A 200 -8.11 -9.88 -12.79
C SER A 200 -6.83 -9.27 -13.39
N SER A 201 -6.35 -8.15 -12.85
CA SER A 201 -5.07 -7.55 -13.21
C SER A 201 -3.93 -8.55 -13.01
N TYR A 202 -3.05 -8.67 -14.03
CA TYR A 202 -1.85 -9.50 -13.90
C TYR A 202 -0.93 -9.01 -12.77
N TYR A 203 -0.80 -7.68 -12.63
CA TYR A 203 -0.02 -7.05 -11.56
C TYR A 203 -0.56 -7.41 -10.17
N LEU A 204 -1.87 -7.29 -9.94
CA LEU A 204 -2.46 -7.56 -8.62
C LEU A 204 -2.46 -9.05 -8.29
N ARG A 205 -2.71 -9.92 -9.27
CA ARG A 205 -2.58 -11.37 -9.11
C ARG A 205 -1.15 -11.78 -8.76
N CYS A 206 -0.16 -11.23 -9.48
CA CYS A 206 1.24 -11.50 -9.23
C CYS A 206 1.68 -11.02 -7.84
N LEU A 207 1.23 -9.83 -7.42
CA LEU A 207 1.43 -9.34 -6.05
C LEU A 207 0.84 -10.31 -5.02
N ALA A 208 -0.40 -10.75 -5.22
CA ALA A 208 -1.07 -11.71 -4.34
C ALA A 208 -0.29 -13.03 -4.23
N GLU A 209 0.14 -13.61 -5.35
CA GLU A 209 0.94 -14.83 -5.38
C GLU A 209 2.26 -14.69 -4.60
N LEU A 210 2.96 -13.56 -4.77
CA LEU A 210 4.21 -13.29 -4.07
C LEU A 210 4.02 -13.13 -2.57
N LEU A 211 2.95 -12.45 -2.14
CA LEU A 211 2.64 -12.26 -0.73
C LEU A 211 2.16 -13.56 -0.07
N CYS A 212 1.38 -14.37 -0.79
CA CYS A 212 0.90 -15.66 -0.30
C CYS A 212 2.02 -16.70 -0.20
N ASN A 213 3.08 -16.61 -1.01
CA ASN A 213 4.20 -17.55 -0.96
C ASN A 213 5.01 -17.46 0.36
N PRO A 214 5.09 -18.53 1.18
CA PRO A 214 5.74 -18.49 2.49
C PRO A 214 7.24 -18.17 2.45
N HIS A 215 7.94 -18.51 1.37
CA HIS A 215 9.37 -18.19 1.21
C HIS A 215 9.57 -16.73 0.82
N LYS A 216 8.71 -16.21 -0.07
CA LYS A 216 8.78 -14.81 -0.51
C LYS A 216 8.30 -13.85 0.57
N ARG A 217 7.36 -14.25 1.43
CA ARG A 217 6.85 -13.44 2.54
C ARG A 217 7.92 -13.05 3.58
N LYS A 218 9.03 -13.79 3.63
CA LYS A 218 10.18 -13.47 4.50
C LYS A 218 11.06 -12.33 3.95
N LEU A 219 10.82 -11.89 2.72
CA LEU A 219 11.56 -10.81 2.08
C LEU A 219 10.98 -9.45 2.47
N SER A 220 11.80 -8.41 2.35
CA SER A 220 11.30 -7.05 2.54
C SER A 220 10.30 -6.70 1.43
N ILE A 221 9.39 -5.76 1.68
CA ILE A 221 8.41 -5.32 0.68
C ILE A 221 9.08 -4.81 -0.61
N LEU A 222 10.28 -4.22 -0.50
CA LEU A 222 11.05 -3.72 -1.64
C LEU A 222 11.60 -4.87 -2.50
N ASP A 223 12.05 -5.95 -1.87
CA ASP A 223 12.51 -7.16 -2.57
C ASP A 223 11.34 -7.90 -3.23
N ILE A 224 10.19 -7.99 -2.54
CA ILE A 224 8.95 -8.52 -3.11
C ILE A 224 8.54 -7.70 -4.33
N HIS A 225 8.62 -6.37 -4.25
CA HIS A 225 8.29 -5.49 -5.38
C HIS A 225 9.29 -5.60 -6.53
N THR A 226 10.57 -5.82 -6.23
CA THR A 226 11.58 -6.10 -7.26
C THR A 226 11.27 -7.37 -8.04
N GLU A 227 10.84 -8.43 -7.36
CA GLU A 227 10.38 -9.67 -7.99
C GLU A 227 9.08 -9.47 -8.78
N LEU A 228 8.17 -8.63 -8.27
CA LEU A 228 6.95 -8.22 -8.98
C LEU A 228 7.28 -7.50 -10.29
N ASN A 229 8.19 -6.53 -10.26
CA ASN A 229 8.69 -5.83 -11.45
C ASN A 229 9.25 -6.82 -12.47
N ARG A 230 10.09 -7.76 -12.02
CA ARG A 230 10.66 -8.80 -12.89
C ARG A 230 9.55 -9.62 -13.57
N LYS A 231 8.58 -10.14 -12.80
CA LYS A 231 7.48 -10.94 -13.35
C LYS A 231 6.61 -10.16 -14.34
N VAL A 232 6.28 -8.90 -14.03
CA VAL A 232 5.48 -8.06 -14.93
C VAL A 232 6.25 -7.72 -16.21
N TYR A 233 7.55 -7.42 -16.12
CA TYR A 233 8.34 -7.17 -17.33
C TYR A 233 8.55 -8.41 -18.20
N GLU A 234 8.67 -9.60 -17.61
CA GLU A 234 8.64 -10.84 -18.41
C GLU A 234 7.29 -11.03 -19.11
N TRP A 235 6.16 -10.76 -18.43
CA TRP A 235 4.83 -10.79 -19.04
C TRP A 235 4.69 -9.80 -20.20
N ASN A 236 5.22 -8.59 -20.05
CA ASN A 236 5.16 -7.57 -21.11
C ASN A 236 5.88 -8.02 -22.39
N LYS A 237 6.93 -8.85 -22.31
CA LYS A 237 7.64 -9.36 -23.50
C LYS A 237 6.78 -10.27 -24.37
N THR A 238 5.78 -10.92 -23.79
CA THR A 238 4.90 -11.86 -24.49
C THR A 238 3.55 -11.25 -24.86
N THR A 239 3.32 -9.99 -24.53
CA THR A 239 2.02 -9.33 -24.69
C THR A 239 2.11 -8.23 -25.74
N ASP A 240 1.00 -8.00 -26.44
CA ASP A 240 0.86 -6.87 -27.36
C ASP A 240 1.24 -5.53 -26.70
N PRO A 241 1.92 -4.60 -27.41
CA PRO A 241 2.33 -3.31 -26.85
C PRO A 241 1.20 -2.52 -26.19
N SER A 242 -0.04 -2.61 -26.71
CA SER A 242 -1.21 -1.94 -26.10
C SER A 242 -1.63 -2.53 -24.75
N GLN A 243 -1.06 -3.66 -24.32
CA GLN A 243 -1.44 -4.37 -23.09
C GLN A 243 -0.29 -4.46 -22.09
N GLN A 244 0.82 -3.77 -22.36
CA GLN A 244 1.97 -3.78 -21.48
C GLN A 244 1.71 -2.93 -20.23
N TYR A 245 2.08 -3.48 -19.09
CA TYR A 245 1.96 -2.82 -17.80
C TYR A 245 3.19 -1.93 -17.55
N SER A 246 2.99 -0.69 -17.10
CA SER A 246 4.04 0.20 -16.63
C SER A 246 3.97 0.31 -15.11
N LEU A 247 5.07 -0.02 -14.42
CA LEU A 247 5.15 0.05 -12.95
C LEU A 247 6.02 1.24 -12.53
N LEU A 248 5.50 2.03 -11.59
CA LEU A 248 6.22 3.08 -10.89
C LEU A 248 6.21 2.78 -9.39
N LEU A 249 7.39 2.67 -8.80
CA LEU A 249 7.56 2.58 -7.36
C LEU A 249 8.13 3.89 -6.81
N GLN A 250 7.52 4.41 -5.75
CA GLN A 250 8.03 5.52 -4.94
C GLN A 250 7.85 5.19 -3.47
N HIS A 251 8.77 5.60 -2.60
CA HIS A 251 8.58 5.41 -1.16
C HIS A 251 9.33 6.43 -0.30
N THR A 252 8.84 6.60 0.93
CA THR A 252 9.48 7.34 2.02
C THR A 252 9.64 6.47 3.27
N LEU A 253 9.65 5.13 3.09
CA LEU A 253 9.96 4.19 4.15
C LEU A 253 11.33 4.47 4.78
N ARG A 254 11.40 4.47 6.11
CA ARG A 254 12.64 4.72 6.88
C ARG A 254 13.26 3.46 7.49
N LYS A 255 12.53 2.34 7.45
CA LYS A 255 12.89 1.05 8.05
C LYS A 255 12.54 -0.08 7.07
N LYS A 256 13.16 -1.25 7.25
CA LYS A 256 12.78 -2.46 6.55
C LYS A 256 11.36 -2.86 6.95
N LEU A 257 10.55 -3.21 5.95
CA LEU A 257 9.17 -3.61 6.14
C LEU A 257 8.98 -5.04 5.65
N PHE A 258 8.43 -5.89 6.51
CA PHE A 258 8.08 -7.28 6.21
C PHE A 258 6.60 -7.47 6.56
N LEU A 259 5.80 -8.04 5.65
CA LEU A 259 4.37 -8.24 5.85
C LEU A 259 4.09 -9.57 6.55
N SER A 260 4.73 -9.76 7.70
CA SER A 260 4.58 -10.92 8.58
C SER A 260 4.78 -10.48 10.03
N PRO A 261 4.24 -11.21 11.02
CA PRO A 261 4.57 -11.02 12.42
C PRO A 261 6.09 -10.99 12.63
N THR A 262 6.60 -9.90 13.23
CA THR A 262 8.03 -9.71 13.58
C THR A 262 8.26 -9.69 15.07
#